data_AF-A0A952RWZ9-F1
#
_entry.id   AF-A0A952RWZ9-F1
#
_cell.length_a   1.000
_cell.length_b   1.000
_cell.length_c   1.000
_cell.angle_alpha   90.00
_cell.angle_beta   90.00
_cell.angle_gamma   90.00
#
_symmetry.space_group_name_H-M   'P 1'
#
loop_
_entity.id
_entity.type
_entity.pdbx_description
1 polymer ?
#
loop_
_entity_poly.entity_id
_entity_poly.type
_entity_poly.pdbx_seq_one_letter_code
_entity_poly.pdbx_strand_id
1 'polypeptide(L)'
;MGARSAVTILAAALLAAACKKPPPPPEVDAGKPKDHLREGEFPEGHENAFGLVLPRDSSIVYRITDMVEVRSRLLPEELSNYVRAHVQDAKIVAGAQKTTFEDAVPPKEPNRRLHIEVTVSYKDAARSSMRVRDVTPPPPAPSMTPDEAYRKAGRGPDGKPLDPKNMF
;
A
#
# COMPACT_ATOMS: atom_id res chain seq x y z
N MET A 1 -58.55 36.14 28.39
CA MET A 1 -59.96 36.02 27.96
C MET A 1 -60.43 37.38 27.47
N GLY A 2 -60.70 37.53 26.18
CA GLY A 2 -61.17 38.77 25.58
C GLY A 2 -61.68 38.47 24.17
N ALA A 3 -62.96 38.75 23.96
CA ALA A 3 -63.81 38.13 22.96
C ALA A 3 -63.92 38.90 21.63
N ARG A 4 -64.14 38.12 20.56
CA ARG A 4 -65.08 38.33 19.44
C ARG A 4 -64.95 39.52 18.46
N SER A 5 -64.70 39.11 17.21
CA SER A 5 -65.51 39.38 15.99
C SER A 5 -65.87 40.82 15.60
N ALA A 6 -65.46 41.20 14.38
CA ALA A 6 -66.39 41.65 13.33
C ALA A 6 -65.74 41.64 11.93
N VAL A 7 -66.45 41.01 11.01
CA VAL A 7 -66.25 40.91 9.55
C VAL A 7 -66.67 42.23 8.89
N THR A 8 -65.97 42.74 7.86
CA THR A 8 -66.61 43.28 6.64
C THR A 8 -65.61 43.33 5.47
N ILE A 9 -66.16 43.03 4.31
CA ILE A 9 -65.60 42.72 3.00
C ILE A 9 -65.27 44.00 2.22
N LEU A 10 -64.23 44.00 1.38
CA LEU A 10 -64.35 44.64 0.06
C LEU A 10 -63.43 43.98 -0.98
N ALA A 11 -64.09 43.60 -2.07
CA ALA A 11 -63.57 42.93 -3.24
C ALA A 11 -62.75 43.88 -4.13
N ALA A 12 -61.79 43.30 -4.86
CA ALA A 12 -61.45 43.75 -6.20
C ALA A 12 -60.81 42.59 -6.96
N ALA A 13 -61.65 41.87 -7.72
CA ALA A 13 -61.20 41.03 -8.81
C ALA A 13 -60.69 41.94 -9.95
N LEU A 14 -59.52 41.65 -10.50
CA LEU A 14 -59.18 41.98 -11.88
C LEU A 14 -58.16 40.97 -12.40
N LEU A 15 -58.56 40.36 -13.51
CA LEU A 15 -57.89 39.30 -14.23
C LEU A 15 -56.54 39.77 -14.78
N ALA A 16 -55.52 38.92 -14.64
CA ALA A 16 -54.41 38.85 -15.57
C ALA A 16 -54.19 37.39 -15.97
N ALA A 17 -54.59 37.09 -17.20
CA ALA A 17 -54.22 35.87 -17.89
C ALA A 17 -52.69 35.84 -18.05
N ALA A 18 -52.03 34.88 -17.40
CA ALA A 18 -50.61 34.60 -17.63
C ALA A 18 -50.40 33.07 -17.63
N CYS A 19 -50.01 32.55 -18.78
CA CYS A 19 -49.68 31.15 -19.02
C CYS A 19 -48.69 30.62 -17.97
N LYS A 20 -49.15 29.73 -17.08
CA LYS A 20 -48.27 29.01 -16.15
C LYS A 20 -47.60 27.88 -16.93
N LYS A 21 -46.35 28.08 -17.35
CA LYS A 21 -45.43 26.96 -17.59
C LYS A 21 -45.32 26.16 -16.28
N PRO A 22 -45.45 24.83 -16.30
CA PRO A 22 -45.19 24.03 -15.11
C PRO A 22 -43.73 24.26 -14.66
N PRO A 23 -43.48 24.33 -13.33
CA PRO A 23 -42.13 24.49 -12.82
C PRO A 23 -41.26 23.31 -13.30
N PRO A 24 -39.98 23.56 -13.66
CA PRO A 24 -39.07 22.48 -14.01
C PRO A 24 -38.98 21.50 -12.83
N PRO A 25 -38.92 20.18 -13.08
CA PRO A 25 -38.72 19.20 -12.02
C PRO A 25 -37.44 19.52 -11.25
N PRO A 26 -37.38 19.22 -9.94
CA PRO A 26 -36.15 19.40 -9.17
C PRO A 26 -35.04 18.61 -9.85
N GLU A 27 -33.97 19.32 -10.22
CA GLU A 27 -32.73 18.69 -10.63
C GLU A 27 -32.25 17.86 -9.44
N VAL A 28 -32.42 16.55 -9.53
CA VAL A 28 -31.68 15.60 -8.71
C VAL A 28 -30.24 15.79 -9.11
N ASP A 29 -29.53 16.62 -8.35
CA ASP A 29 -28.08 16.65 -8.33
C ASP A 29 -27.65 15.27 -7.87
N ALA A 30 -27.51 14.36 -8.84
CA ALA A 30 -26.83 13.09 -8.68
C ALA A 30 -25.36 13.44 -8.49
N GLY A 31 -25.06 13.99 -7.31
CA GLY A 31 -23.73 14.37 -6.90
C GLY A 31 -22.85 13.18 -7.20
N LYS A 32 -21.92 13.38 -8.14
CA LYS A 32 -20.95 12.35 -8.51
C LYS A 32 -20.40 11.77 -7.21
N PRO A 33 -20.28 10.44 -7.07
CA PRO A 33 -19.67 9.85 -5.89
C PRO A 33 -18.36 10.58 -5.65
N LYS A 34 -18.32 11.34 -4.57
CA LYS A 34 -17.16 12.13 -4.20
C LYS A 34 -16.11 11.09 -3.85
N ASP A 35 -15.18 10.87 -4.78
CA ASP A 35 -14.05 9.97 -4.64
C ASP A 35 -13.12 10.57 -3.58
N HIS A 36 -13.52 10.36 -2.33
CA HIS A 36 -12.80 10.78 -1.15
C HIS A 36 -12.03 9.56 -0.69
N LEU A 37 -10.71 9.67 -0.69
CA LEU A 37 -9.85 8.77 0.08
C LEU A 37 -10.40 8.68 1.51
N ARG A 38 -10.41 7.47 2.06
CA ARG A 38 -10.82 7.27 3.45
C ARG A 38 -9.87 8.02 4.38
N GLU A 39 -10.35 8.32 5.58
CA GLU A 39 -9.50 8.96 6.58
C GLU A 39 -8.28 8.07 6.88
N GLY A 40 -7.07 8.59 6.67
CA GLY A 40 -5.81 7.85 6.79
C GLY A 40 -5.40 7.05 5.55
N GLU A 41 -6.13 7.16 4.44
CA GLU A 41 -5.75 6.57 3.15
C GLU A 41 -4.85 7.53 2.39
N PHE A 42 -3.60 7.11 2.16
CA PHE A 42 -2.62 7.88 1.40
C PHE A 42 -2.61 7.40 -0.05
N PRO A 43 -2.61 8.33 -1.03
CA PRO A 43 -2.58 7.94 -2.43
C PRO A 43 -1.29 7.18 -2.75
N GLU A 44 -1.43 6.09 -3.49
CA GLU A 44 -0.30 5.37 -4.06
C GLU A 44 0.54 6.30 -4.94
N GLY A 45 1.86 6.19 -4.82
CA GLY A 45 2.83 6.84 -5.67
C GLY A 45 3.19 5.99 -6.89
N HIS A 46 4.30 6.35 -7.53
CA HIS A 46 4.81 5.62 -8.69
C HIS A 46 6.00 4.71 -8.37
N GLU A 47 6.56 4.85 -7.18
CA GLU A 47 7.72 4.07 -6.77
C GLU A 47 7.33 2.74 -6.16
N ASN A 48 8.20 1.74 -6.33
CA ASN A 48 7.97 0.37 -5.89
C ASN A 48 9.19 -0.19 -5.17
N ALA A 49 8.98 -0.76 -3.98
CA ALA A 49 9.99 -1.44 -3.19
C ALA A 49 9.64 -2.94 -3.10
N PHE A 50 10.20 -3.75 -4.01
CA PHE A 50 10.02 -5.21 -4.02
C PHE A 50 8.55 -5.65 -4.05
N GLY A 51 7.75 -5.07 -4.93
CA GLY A 51 6.32 -5.36 -5.04
C GLY A 51 5.42 -4.48 -4.16
N LEU A 52 5.97 -3.80 -3.14
CA LEU A 52 5.24 -2.81 -2.34
C LEU A 52 5.22 -1.45 -3.05
N VAL A 53 4.03 -0.95 -3.39
CA VAL A 53 3.86 0.41 -3.93
C VAL A 53 4.01 1.41 -2.80
N LEU A 54 4.86 2.42 -2.99
CA LEU A 54 5.11 3.44 -1.97
C LEU A 54 4.05 4.55 -2.03
N PRO A 55 3.74 5.23 -0.91
CA PRO A 55 2.84 6.38 -0.93
C PRO A 55 3.46 7.53 -1.72
N ARG A 56 2.62 8.39 -2.32
CA ARG A 56 3.04 9.50 -3.19
C ARG A 56 4.07 10.44 -2.55
N ASP A 57 4.00 10.65 -1.25
CA ASP A 57 4.92 11.52 -0.49
C ASP A 57 6.16 10.78 0.05
N SER A 58 6.50 9.65 -0.56
CA SER A 58 7.69 8.87 -0.25
C SER A 58 8.54 8.66 -1.50
N SER A 59 9.86 8.64 -1.30
CA SER A 59 10.82 8.41 -2.36
C SER A 59 11.97 7.51 -1.91
N ILE A 60 12.49 6.74 -2.85
CA ILE A 60 13.64 5.85 -2.71
C ILE A 60 14.90 6.70 -2.73
N VAL A 61 15.68 6.60 -1.67
CA VAL A 61 16.98 7.27 -1.55
C VAL A 61 18.04 6.47 -2.27
N TYR A 62 18.04 5.15 -2.07
CA TYR A 62 18.93 4.24 -2.75
C TYR A 62 18.37 2.81 -2.75
N ARG A 63 18.89 2.01 -3.68
CA ARG A 63 18.56 0.60 -3.87
C ARG A 63 19.84 -0.21 -3.99
N ILE A 64 19.91 -1.30 -3.25
CA ILE A 64 20.88 -2.37 -3.42
C ILE A 64 20.13 -3.68 -3.69
N THR A 65 20.85 -4.77 -3.93
CA THR A 65 20.30 -6.05 -4.40
C THR A 65 19.11 -6.56 -3.56
N ASP A 66 19.24 -6.52 -2.24
CA ASP A 66 18.29 -7.09 -1.27
C ASP A 66 17.60 -6.02 -0.41
N MET A 67 17.86 -4.74 -0.65
CA MET A 67 17.35 -3.67 0.21
C MET A 67 17.08 -2.36 -0.53
N VAL A 68 15.99 -1.71 -0.14
CA VAL A 68 15.59 -0.37 -0.58
C VAL A 68 15.43 0.51 0.65
N GLU A 69 16.06 1.70 0.64
CA GLU A 69 15.83 2.73 1.65
C GLU A 69 14.92 3.82 1.08
N VAL A 70 13.87 4.12 1.84
CA VAL A 70 12.81 5.07 1.51
C VAL A 70 12.83 6.19 2.54
N ARG A 71 12.61 7.42 2.09
CA ARG A 71 12.29 8.57 2.93
C ARG A 71 10.86 9.00 2.66
N SER A 72 10.17 9.42 3.70
CA SER A 72 8.81 9.90 3.60
C SER A 72 8.60 11.19 4.36
N ARG A 73 7.71 12.04 3.81
CA ARG A 73 7.18 13.20 4.53
C ARG A 73 6.07 12.81 5.50
N LEU A 74 5.58 11.57 5.43
CA LEU A 74 4.60 11.05 6.38
C LEU A 74 5.23 10.82 7.75
N LEU A 75 4.41 10.93 8.79
CA LEU A 75 4.77 10.50 10.13
C LEU A 75 5.07 8.99 10.16
N PRO A 76 5.92 8.51 11.07
CA PRO A 76 6.21 7.08 11.22
C PRO A 76 4.95 6.23 11.40
N GLU A 77 3.96 6.74 12.14
CA GLU A 77 2.68 6.07 12.39
C GLU A 77 1.84 5.98 11.11
N GLU A 78 1.77 7.07 10.35
CA GLU A 78 1.08 7.15 9.06
C GLU A 78 1.68 6.17 8.05
N LEU A 79 3.01 6.19 7.91
CA LEU A 79 3.73 5.29 7.02
C LEU A 79 3.57 3.82 7.46
N SER A 80 3.60 3.55 8.77
CA SER A 80 3.36 2.19 9.30
C SER A 80 1.93 1.73 9.01
N ASN A 81 0.93 2.60 9.14
CA ASN A 81 -0.46 2.27 8.82
C ASN A 81 -0.65 2.02 7.33
N TYR A 82 0.00 2.81 6.48
CA TYR A 82 0.03 2.57 5.04
C TYR A 82 0.61 1.19 4.72
N VAL A 83 1.78 0.85 5.29
CA VAL A 83 2.40 -0.48 5.08
C VAL A 83 1.44 -1.59 5.54
N ARG A 84 0.84 -1.45 6.73
CA ARG A 84 -0.12 -2.44 7.26
C ARG A 84 -1.30 -2.69 6.32
N ALA A 85 -1.79 -1.65 5.63
CA ALA A 85 -2.89 -1.78 4.68
C ALA A 85 -2.50 -2.44 3.34
N HIS A 86 -1.21 -2.42 3.00
CA HIS A 86 -0.70 -2.85 1.69
C HIS A 86 0.18 -4.10 1.73
N VAL A 87 0.29 -4.77 2.88
CA VAL A 87 1.00 -6.06 3.02
C VAL A 87 0.11 -7.09 3.69
N GLN A 88 0.36 -8.36 3.39
CA GLN A 88 -0.33 -9.51 3.96
C GLN A 88 0.64 -10.31 4.85
N ASP A 89 0.10 -11.13 5.74
CA ASP A 89 0.83 -12.11 6.58
C ASP A 89 1.98 -11.57 7.44
N ALA A 90 2.07 -10.25 7.61
CA ALA A 90 3.14 -9.63 8.36
C ALA A 90 2.97 -9.81 9.87
N LYS A 91 4.04 -10.24 10.54
CA LYS A 91 4.15 -10.14 12.00
C LYS A 91 4.63 -8.75 12.38
N ILE A 92 3.82 -8.02 13.12
CA ILE A 92 4.07 -6.61 13.44
C ILE A 92 4.67 -6.48 14.85
N VAL A 93 5.83 -5.86 14.95
CA VAL A 93 6.49 -5.53 16.22
C VAL A 93 6.59 -4.02 16.32
N ALA A 94 5.76 -3.41 17.18
CA ALA A 94 5.80 -1.98 17.46
C ALA A 94 6.69 -1.72 18.69
N GLY A 95 7.73 -0.90 18.52
CA GLY A 95 8.60 -0.41 19.58
C GLY A 95 8.55 1.12 19.68
N ALA A 96 9.26 1.68 20.67
CA ALA A 96 9.18 3.11 20.97
C ALA A 96 9.63 4.06 19.82
N GLN A 97 10.53 3.61 18.95
CA GLN A 97 11.08 4.42 17.85
C GLN A 97 11.02 3.73 16.49
N LYS A 98 10.50 2.51 16.45
CA LYS A 98 10.45 1.69 15.25
C LYS A 98 9.22 0.80 15.20
N THR A 99 8.69 0.60 14.01
CA THR A 99 7.71 -0.44 13.72
C THR A 99 8.34 -1.40 12.71
N THR A 100 8.33 -2.68 13.02
CA THR A 100 8.87 -3.73 12.15
C THR A 100 7.74 -4.62 11.65
N PHE A 101 7.78 -4.98 10.37
CA PHE A 101 6.92 -5.96 9.72
C PHE A 101 7.81 -7.11 9.26
N GLU A 102 7.74 -8.22 9.97
CA GLU A 102 8.46 -9.46 9.64
C GLU A 102 7.60 -10.31 8.69
N ASP A 103 8.25 -10.98 7.73
CA ASP A 103 7.62 -11.89 6.76
C ASP A 103 6.46 -11.27 5.95
N ALA A 104 6.49 -9.96 5.74
CA ALA A 104 5.45 -9.25 5.02
C ALA A 104 5.37 -9.67 3.55
N VAL A 105 4.15 -9.94 3.07
CA VAL A 105 3.89 -10.37 1.69
C VAL A 105 3.28 -9.22 0.89
N PRO A 106 3.94 -8.71 -0.16
CA PRO A 106 3.38 -7.69 -1.03
C PRO A 106 2.31 -8.30 -1.96
N PRO A 107 1.14 -7.66 -2.16
CA PRO A 107 0.05 -8.20 -2.97
C PRO A 107 0.43 -8.51 -4.42
N LYS A 108 1.33 -7.70 -5.01
CA LYS A 108 1.79 -7.88 -6.40
C LYS A 108 2.81 -9.01 -6.57
N GLU A 109 3.45 -9.44 -5.49
CA GLU A 109 4.50 -10.47 -5.51
C GLU A 109 4.32 -11.45 -4.33
N PRO A 110 3.31 -12.34 -4.38
CA PRO A 110 2.92 -13.20 -3.25
C PRO A 110 3.99 -14.22 -2.83
N ASN A 111 4.95 -14.50 -3.71
CA ASN A 111 6.08 -15.38 -3.43
C ASN A 111 7.23 -14.68 -2.71
N ARG A 112 7.20 -13.35 -2.61
CA ARG A 112 8.23 -12.58 -1.94
C ARG A 112 7.95 -12.47 -0.44
N ARG A 113 9.00 -12.38 0.36
CA ARG A 113 8.93 -12.10 1.80
C ARG A 113 9.77 -10.87 2.10
N LEU A 114 9.18 -9.91 2.79
CA LEU A 114 9.80 -8.64 3.10
C LEU A 114 10.00 -8.48 4.60
N HIS A 115 11.16 -7.95 4.98
CA HIS A 115 11.40 -7.40 6.31
C HIS A 115 11.40 -5.88 6.19
N ILE A 116 10.37 -5.23 6.76
CA ILE A 116 10.16 -3.79 6.64
C ILE A 116 10.37 -3.13 8.00
N GLU A 117 11.21 -2.11 8.04
CA GLU A 117 11.45 -1.30 9.23
C GLU A 117 11.05 0.14 8.96
N VAL A 118 10.13 0.68 9.75
CA VAL A 118 9.75 2.09 9.74
C VAL A 118 10.31 2.76 10.98
N THR A 119 11.05 3.85 10.82
CA THR A 119 11.67 4.61 11.92
C THR A 119 11.42 6.10 11.79
N VAL A 120 11.55 6.83 12.89
CA VAL A 120 11.63 8.29 12.87
C VAL A 120 12.86 8.71 12.05
N SER A 121 12.70 9.72 11.19
CA SER A 121 13.83 10.41 10.56
C SER A 121 14.00 11.78 11.19
N TYR A 122 15.22 12.07 11.61
CA TYR A 122 15.63 13.41 12.06
C TYR A 122 16.49 14.11 11.00
N LYS A 123 16.56 13.55 9.79
CA LYS A 123 17.37 14.05 8.69
C LYS A 123 16.49 14.77 7.67
N ASP A 124 16.95 15.94 7.24
CA ASP A 124 16.33 16.74 6.18
C ASP A 124 14.85 17.08 6.45
N ALA A 125 14.06 17.24 5.39
CA ALA A 125 12.61 17.47 5.47
C ALA A 125 11.79 16.16 5.64
N ALA A 126 12.45 15.01 5.76
CA ALA A 126 11.78 13.72 5.93
C ALA A 126 11.42 13.49 7.40
N ARG A 127 10.18 13.11 7.66
CA ARG A 127 9.67 12.84 9.03
C ARG A 127 9.84 11.38 9.43
N SER A 128 9.94 10.49 8.45
CA SER A 128 10.19 9.07 8.65
C SER A 128 11.09 8.48 7.58
N SER A 129 11.70 7.35 7.91
CA SER A 129 12.43 6.51 6.97
C SER A 129 11.89 5.09 7.04
N MET A 130 11.93 4.40 5.91
CA MET A 130 11.56 3.00 5.82
C MET A 130 12.65 2.23 5.10
N ARG A 131 13.06 1.09 5.66
CA ARG A 131 13.96 0.13 5.03
C ARG A 131 13.16 -1.11 4.68
N VAL A 132 13.17 -1.49 3.41
CA VAL A 132 12.52 -2.70 2.90
C VAL A 132 13.63 -3.66 2.49
N ARG A 133 13.71 -4.82 3.14
CA ARG A 133 14.62 -5.90 2.76
C ARG A 133 13.84 -7.06 2.15
N ASP A 134 14.36 -7.62 1.07
CA ASP A 134 13.90 -8.90 0.56
C ASP A 134 14.57 -10.03 1.34
N VAL A 135 13.75 -10.80 2.05
CA VAL A 135 14.18 -11.95 2.86
C VAL A 135 13.60 -13.26 2.30
N THR A 136 13.20 -13.26 1.03
CA THR A 136 12.68 -14.45 0.36
C THR A 136 13.71 -15.58 0.42
N PRO A 137 13.33 -16.77 0.95
CA PRO A 137 14.24 -17.90 0.99
C PRO A 137 14.75 -18.24 -0.41
N PRO A 138 16.04 -18.57 -0.57
CA PRO A 138 16.54 -19.04 -1.85
C PRO A 138 15.76 -20.30 -2.26
N PRO A 139 15.53 -20.52 -3.56
CA PRO A 139 14.91 -21.75 -4.01
C PRO A 139 15.72 -22.93 -3.48
N PRO A 140 15.06 -24.04 -3.09
CA PRO A 140 15.77 -25.23 -2.67
C PRO A 140 16.78 -25.61 -3.75
N ALA A 141 18.01 -25.91 -3.32
CA ALA A 141 19.03 -26.35 -4.26
C ALA A 141 18.46 -27.52 -5.08
N PRO A 142 18.76 -27.59 -6.40
CA PRO A 142 18.44 -28.78 -7.17
C PRO A 142 18.93 -29.98 -6.38
N SER A 143 18.06 -30.95 -6.10
CA SER A 143 18.48 -32.18 -5.46
C SER A 143 19.51 -32.81 -6.38
N MET A 144 20.80 -32.62 -6.07
CA MET A 144 21.87 -33.26 -6.82
C MET A 144 21.64 -34.76 -6.70
N THR A 145 21.59 -35.43 -7.84
CA THR A 145 21.63 -36.89 -7.81
C THR A 145 22.94 -37.32 -7.13
N PRO A 146 22.98 -38.50 -6.47
CA PRO A 146 24.21 -38.98 -5.83
C PRO A 146 25.43 -38.91 -6.76
N ASP A 147 25.26 -39.26 -8.03
CA ASP A 147 26.31 -39.22 -9.06
C ASP A 147 26.86 -37.82 -9.35
N GLU A 148 26.03 -36.78 -9.27
CA GLU A 148 26.45 -35.39 -9.45
C GLU A 148 27.15 -34.83 -8.21
N ALA A 149 26.70 -35.24 -7.02
CA ALA A 149 27.37 -34.93 -5.76
C ALA A 149 28.78 -35.56 -5.71
N TYR A 150 28.92 -36.81 -6.16
CA TYR A 150 30.22 -37.47 -6.28
C TYR A 150 31.12 -36.76 -7.30
N ARG A 151 30.62 -36.44 -8.49
CA ARG A 151 31.41 -35.73 -9.52
C ARG A 151 31.90 -34.36 -9.05
N LYS A 152 31.06 -33.57 -8.38
CA LYS A 152 31.44 -32.27 -7.80
C LYS A 152 32.51 -32.40 -6.71
N ALA A 153 32.54 -33.53 -6.00
CA ALA A 153 33.56 -33.86 -5.01
C ALA A 153 34.83 -34.50 -5.61
N GLY A 154 34.96 -34.56 -6.94
CA GLY A 154 36.08 -35.20 -7.62
C GLY A 154 36.07 -36.73 -7.52
N ARG A 155 34.89 -37.33 -7.36
CA ARG A 155 34.70 -38.78 -7.21
C ARG A 155 33.81 -39.35 -8.32
N GLY A 156 34.09 -40.59 -8.70
CA GLY A 156 33.23 -41.37 -9.57
C GLY A 156 31.92 -41.77 -8.87
N PRO A 157 30.92 -42.25 -9.62
CA PRO A 157 29.65 -42.75 -9.05
C PRO A 157 29.83 -43.95 -8.11
N ASP A 158 30.99 -44.62 -8.15
CA ASP A 158 31.42 -45.68 -7.24
C ASP A 158 32.16 -45.15 -5.99
N GLY A 159 32.22 -43.82 -5.80
CA GLY A 159 32.86 -43.17 -4.65
C GLY A 159 34.39 -43.14 -4.68
N LYS A 160 35.01 -43.68 -5.74
CA LYS A 160 36.47 -43.65 -5.94
C LYS A 160 36.92 -42.28 -6.44
N PRO A 161 38.13 -41.81 -6.09
CA PRO A 161 38.70 -40.60 -6.70
C PRO A 161 38.70 -40.73 -8.23
N LEU A 162 38.26 -39.70 -8.93
CA LEU A 162 38.37 -39.64 -10.38
C LEU A 162 39.85 -39.64 -10.77
N ASP A 163 40.25 -40.52 -11.68
CA ASP A 163 41.64 -40.60 -12.15
C ASP A 163 42.02 -39.26 -12.82
N PRO A 164 43.04 -38.53 -12.33
CA PRO A 164 43.48 -37.26 -12.90
C PRO A 164 43.83 -37.33 -14.39
N LYS A 165 44.12 -38.53 -14.92
CA LYS A 165 44.45 -38.74 -16.33
C LYS A 165 43.27 -38.70 -17.30
N ASN A 166 42.03 -38.69 -16.80
CA ASN A 166 40.81 -38.68 -17.61
C ASN A 166 39.95 -37.41 -17.38
N MET A 167 40.54 -36.30 -16.93
CA MET A 167 39.83 -35.06 -16.60
C MET A 167 39.68 -34.04 -17.76
N PHE A 168 39.82 -34.45 -19.03
CA PHE A 168 39.58 -33.59 -20.20
C PHE A 168 38.83 -34.32 -21.30
#